data_AF-A0A504YHP0-F1
#
_entry.id   AF-A0A504YHP0-F1
#
_cell.length_a   1.000
_cell.length_b   1.000
_cell.length_c   1.000
_cell.angle_alpha   90.00
_cell.angle_beta   90.00
_cell.angle_gamma   90.00
#
_symmetry.space_group_name_H-M   'P 1'
#
loop_
_entity.id
_entity.type
_entity.pdbx_description
1 polymer ?
#
loop_
_entity_poly.entity_id
_entity_poly.type
_entity_poly.pdbx_seq_one_letter_code
_entity_poly.pdbx_strand_id
1 'polypeptide(L)'
;MMKCLDQPRVPVLDGNVIRVLARLRRIGAPVQLTSTTTLLWGLADHLVDADRPGDFNQSVMELGATLCTPKQPSCSVCPLGTIGVCMAYTEATVDVKATHAKVSGFVIYRSS
;
A
#
# COMPACT_ATOMS: atom_id res chain seq x y z
N MET A 1 -20.79 22.88 20.06
CA MET A 1 -20.82 21.79 19.06
C MET A 1 -19.98 22.26 17.87
N MET A 2 -18.67 22.04 17.91
CA MET A 2 -17.75 22.45 16.83
C MET A 2 -18.01 21.50 15.65
N LYS A 3 -18.71 21.98 14.61
CA LYS A 3 -18.66 21.33 13.29
C LYS A 3 -17.23 21.52 12.80
N CYS A 4 -16.37 20.53 13.03
CA CYS A 4 -15.15 20.40 12.26
C CYS A 4 -15.59 20.32 10.79
N LEU A 5 -15.24 21.36 10.03
CA LEU A 5 -15.56 21.54 8.62
C LEU A 5 -15.40 20.22 7.88
N ASP A 6 -16.37 19.89 7.02
CA ASP A 6 -16.30 18.80 6.04
C ASP A 6 -14.88 18.78 5.46
N GLN A 7 -14.06 17.86 5.96
CA GLN A 7 -12.68 17.72 5.49
C GLN A 7 -12.82 17.32 4.02
N PRO A 8 -12.29 18.12 3.07
CA PRO A 8 -12.38 17.74 1.68
C PRO A 8 -11.78 16.34 1.53
N ARG A 9 -12.40 15.51 0.68
CA ARG A 9 -11.92 14.18 0.31
C ARG A 9 -10.56 14.33 -0.38
N VAL A 10 -9.51 14.48 0.42
CA VAL A 10 -8.16 14.71 -0.05
C VAL A 10 -7.31 13.55 0.44
N PRO A 11 -6.89 12.66 -0.46
CA PRO A 11 -5.95 11.62 -0.09
C PRO A 11 -4.61 12.23 0.33
N VAL A 12 -3.87 11.52 1.18
CA VAL A 12 -2.49 11.87 1.53
C VAL A 12 -1.55 10.84 0.91
N LEU A 13 -0.54 11.30 0.17
CA LEU A 13 0.51 10.45 -0.39
C LEU A 13 1.88 10.85 0.13
N ASP A 14 2.26 10.28 1.26
CA ASP A 14 3.64 10.30 1.75
C ASP A 14 4.40 9.03 1.28
N GLY A 15 5.69 8.93 1.64
CA GLY A 15 6.50 7.77 1.27
C GLY A 15 6.00 6.42 1.85
N ASN A 16 5.22 6.45 2.93
CA ASN A 16 4.61 5.27 3.53
C ASN A 16 3.38 4.81 2.75
N VAL A 17 2.46 5.73 2.47
CA VAL A 17 1.24 5.46 1.69
C VAL A 17 1.60 5.04 0.27
N ILE A 18 2.54 5.73 -0.39
CA ILE A 18 3.02 5.36 -1.73
C ILE A 18 3.49 3.91 -1.77
N ARG A 19 4.28 3.47 -0.77
CA ARG A 19 4.78 2.09 -0.68
C ARG A 19 3.66 1.09 -0.45
N VAL A 20 2.69 1.41 0.42
CA VAL A 20 1.52 0.55 0.66
C VAL A 20 0.73 0.38 -0.63
N LEU A 21 0.38 1.46 -1.31
CA LEU A 21 -0.40 1.41 -2.55
C LEU A 21 0.35 0.71 -3.69
N ALA A 22 1.65 0.96 -3.81
CA ALA A 22 2.49 0.28 -4.80
C ALA A 22 2.52 -1.23 -4.60
N ARG A 23 2.61 -1.72 -3.35
CA ARG A 23 2.53 -3.15 -3.02
C ARG A 23 1.12 -3.70 -3.19
N LEU A 24 0.11 -2.95 -2.77
CA LEU A 24 -1.29 -3.32 -2.89
C LEU A 24 -1.69 -3.61 -4.35
N ARG A 25 -1.22 -2.79 -5.29
CA ARG A 25 -1.54 -2.88 -6.73
C ARG A 25 -0.40 -3.37 -7.62
N ARG A 26 0.69 -3.88 -7.03
CA ARG A 26 1.88 -4.38 -7.74
C ARG A 26 2.45 -3.37 -8.76
N ILE A 27 2.53 -2.11 -8.37
CA ILE A 27 3.10 -1.04 -9.21
C ILE A 27 4.62 -1.08 -9.04
N GLY A 28 5.33 -1.61 -10.04
CA GLY A 28 6.79 -1.68 -10.08
C GLY A 28 7.49 -0.49 -10.75
N ALA A 29 6.73 0.51 -11.21
CA ALA A 29 7.27 1.67 -11.88
C ALA A 29 8.00 2.61 -10.89
N PRO A 30 9.08 3.30 -11.30
CA PRO A 30 9.77 4.26 -10.45
C PRO A 30 8.85 5.40 -10.00
N VAL A 31 8.77 5.63 -8.69
CA VAL A 31 7.91 6.67 -8.07
C VAL A 31 8.32 8.10 -8.45
N GLN A 32 9.51 8.28 -9.04
CA GLN A 32 9.98 9.58 -9.55
C GLN A 32 9.28 9.97 -10.86
N LEU A 33 8.65 9.01 -11.55
CA LEU A 33 7.92 9.29 -12.78
C LEU A 33 6.58 9.96 -12.45
N THR A 34 6.31 11.08 -13.10
CA THR A 34 5.03 11.79 -12.99
C THR A 34 3.84 10.86 -13.27
N SER A 35 3.94 9.98 -14.25
CA SER A 35 2.90 8.99 -14.57
C SER A 35 2.60 8.05 -13.41
N THR A 36 3.62 7.63 -12.67
CA THR A 36 3.47 6.73 -11.50
C THR A 36 2.82 7.47 -10.34
N THR A 37 3.27 8.70 -10.07
CA THR A 37 2.68 9.56 -9.04
C THR A 37 1.23 9.90 -9.35
N THR A 38 0.88 10.23 -10.58
CA THR A 38 -0.51 10.47 -11.01
C THR A 38 -1.39 9.24 -10.81
N LEU A 39 -0.88 8.05 -11.17
CA LEU A 39 -1.59 6.79 -10.97
C LEU A 39 -1.83 6.51 -9.47
N LEU A 40 -0.85 6.77 -8.62
CA LEU A 40 -0.97 6.62 -7.18
C LEU A 40 -1.98 7.61 -6.58
N TRP A 41 -1.99 8.86 -7.05
CA TRP A 41 -2.98 9.87 -6.64
C TRP A 41 -4.39 9.43 -7.01
N GLY A 42 -4.61 8.95 -8.23
CA GLY A 42 -5.92 8.42 -8.63
C GLY A 42 -6.35 7.21 -7.79
N LEU A 43 -5.43 6.29 -7.49
CA LEU A 43 -5.73 5.16 -6.60
C LEU A 43 -6.09 5.62 -5.18
N ALA A 44 -5.35 6.57 -4.62
CA ALA A 44 -5.61 7.07 -3.29
C ALA A 44 -6.95 7.81 -3.24
N ASP A 45 -7.29 8.58 -4.27
CA ASP A 45 -8.57 9.26 -4.39
C ASP A 45 -9.74 8.27 -4.48
N HIS A 46 -9.57 7.15 -5.17
CA HIS A 46 -10.59 6.09 -5.21
C HIS A 46 -10.75 5.36 -3.88
N LEU A 47 -9.68 5.20 -3.10
CA LEU A 47 -9.69 4.41 -1.87
C LEU A 47 -10.07 5.21 -0.63
N VAL A 48 -9.83 6.52 -0.61
CA VAL A 48 -10.12 7.34 0.56
C VAL A 48 -11.61 7.31 0.90
N ASP A 49 -11.89 7.09 2.18
CA ASP A 49 -13.24 7.10 2.73
C ASP A 49 -13.84 8.51 2.58
N ALA A 50 -15.04 8.61 1.99
CA ALA A 50 -15.71 9.88 1.75
C ALA A 50 -16.22 10.52 3.05
N ASP A 51 -16.63 9.69 4.01
CA ASP A 51 -17.20 10.12 5.29
C ASP A 51 -16.10 10.35 6.33
N ARG A 52 -14.98 9.61 6.24
CA ARG A 52 -13.88 9.64 7.21
C ARG A 52 -12.49 9.68 6.55
N PRO A 53 -12.19 10.69 5.71
CA PRO A 53 -10.93 10.74 4.97
C PRO A 53 -9.69 10.83 5.87
N GLY A 54 -9.81 11.54 7.00
CA GLY A 54 -8.73 11.66 7.99
C GLY A 54 -8.36 10.31 8.61
N ASP A 55 -9.34 9.52 9.03
CA ASP A 55 -9.10 8.21 9.63
C ASP A 55 -8.52 7.23 8.63
N PHE A 56 -9.01 7.26 7.38
CA PHE A 56 -8.42 6.49 6.30
C PHE A 56 -6.94 6.84 6.11
N ASN A 57 -6.62 8.12 5.93
CA ASN A 57 -5.25 8.58 5.73
C ASN A 57 -4.34 8.17 6.91
N GLN A 58 -4.79 8.36 8.16
CA GLN A 58 -4.04 7.95 9.35
C GLN A 58 -3.81 6.44 9.39
N SER A 59 -4.85 5.64 9.10
CA SER A 59 -4.73 4.17 9.11
C SER A 59 -3.72 3.67 8.08
N VAL A 60 -3.68 4.26 6.87
CA VAL A 60 -2.76 3.83 5.82
C VAL A 60 -1.33 4.30 6.10
N MET A 61 -1.15 5.50 6.66
CA MET A 61 0.16 5.98 7.13
C MET A 61 0.72 5.07 8.22
N GLU A 62 -0.08 4.76 9.26
CA GLU A 62 0.29 3.87 10.36
C GLU A 62 0.63 2.47 9.86
N LEU A 63 -0.18 1.92 8.96
CA LEU A 63 0.07 0.64 8.31
C LEU A 63 1.42 0.63 7.58
N GLY A 64 1.72 1.71 6.85
CA GLY A 64 2.99 1.88 6.15
C GLY A 64 4.18 1.96 7.10
N ALA A 65 4.03 2.65 8.23
CA ALA A 65 5.08 2.83 9.22
C ALA A 65 5.38 1.56 10.01
N THR A 66 4.37 0.79 10.39
CA THR A 66 4.50 -0.31 11.36
C THR A 66 4.59 -1.70 10.72
N LEU A 67 3.79 -1.98 9.69
CA LEU A 67 3.64 -3.33 9.13
C LEU A 67 4.19 -3.43 7.72
N CYS A 68 3.85 -2.48 6.86
CA CYS A 68 4.29 -2.46 5.47
C CYS A 68 5.61 -1.68 5.32
N THR A 69 6.62 -2.06 6.10
CA THR A 69 7.92 -1.37 6.19
C THR A 69 8.77 -1.50 4.91
N PRO A 70 9.75 -0.62 4.66
CA PRO A 70 10.59 -0.69 3.47
C PRO A 70 11.35 -2.01 3.34
N LYS A 71 11.89 -2.50 4.47
CA LYS A 71 12.57 -3.78 4.59
C LYS A 71 11.80 -4.63 5.58
N GLN A 72 11.55 -5.87 5.23
CA GLN A 72 10.94 -6.85 6.13
C GLN A 72 9.49 -6.54 6.54
N PRO A 73 8.55 -6.35 5.59
CA PRO A 73 7.15 -6.13 5.94
C PRO A 73 6.53 -7.35 6.61
N SER A 74 5.74 -7.10 7.65
CA SER A 74 5.04 -8.12 8.45
C SER A 74 3.74 -8.56 7.76
N CYS A 75 3.85 -9.10 6.54
CA CYS A 75 2.69 -9.40 5.69
C CYS A 75 1.74 -10.46 6.28
N SER A 76 2.24 -11.39 7.10
CA SER A 76 1.46 -12.44 7.75
C SER A 76 0.42 -11.90 8.75
N VAL A 77 0.67 -10.73 9.34
CA VAL A 77 -0.23 -10.05 10.28
C VAL A 77 -0.81 -8.76 9.70
N CYS A 78 -0.43 -8.41 8.46
CA CYS A 78 -0.95 -7.23 7.78
C CYS A 78 -2.43 -7.44 7.44
N PRO A 79 -3.34 -6.52 7.80
CA PRO A 79 -4.76 -6.66 7.49
C PRO A 79 -4.99 -6.81 5.98
N LEU A 80 -4.30 -6.05 5.14
CA LEU A 80 -4.42 -6.15 3.68
C LEU A 80 -3.88 -7.48 3.11
N GLY A 81 -2.92 -8.10 3.79
CA GLY A 81 -2.39 -9.42 3.43
C GLY A 81 -3.34 -10.54 3.84
N THR A 82 -3.82 -10.50 5.08
CA THR A 82 -4.72 -11.51 5.67
C THR A 82 -6.07 -11.59 4.96
N ILE A 83 -6.63 -10.45 4.52
CA ILE A 83 -7.87 -10.42 3.72
C ILE A 83 -7.64 -10.71 2.22
N GLY A 84 -6.38 -10.92 1.79
CA GLY A 84 -6.04 -11.34 0.43
C GLY A 84 -6.11 -10.26 -0.65
N VAL A 85 -6.20 -8.97 -0.28
CA VAL A 85 -6.29 -7.87 -1.27
C VAL A 85 -4.93 -7.36 -1.74
N CYS A 86 -3.85 -7.65 -1.00
CA CYS A 86 -2.50 -7.22 -1.35
C CYS A 86 -1.90 -8.09 -2.46
N MET A 87 -1.90 -7.57 -3.70
CA MET A 87 -1.41 -8.30 -4.88
C MET A 87 0.04 -8.77 -4.73
N ALA A 88 0.93 -7.91 -4.23
CA ALA A 88 2.32 -8.28 -4.00
C ALA A 88 2.50 -9.44 -3.01
N TYR A 89 1.64 -9.55 -1.99
CA TYR A 89 1.70 -10.65 -1.04
C TYR A 89 1.07 -11.92 -1.62
N THR A 90 -0.10 -11.81 -2.25
CA THR A 90 -0.79 -12.94 -2.86
C THR A 90 0.10 -13.63 -3.90
N GLU A 91 0.71 -12.87 -4.81
CA GLU A 91 1.64 -13.43 -5.81
C GLU A 91 2.87 -14.08 -5.16
N ALA A 92 3.47 -13.41 -4.17
CA ALA A 92 4.59 -13.98 -3.42
C ALA A 92 4.24 -15.34 -2.81
N THR A 93 3.04 -15.48 -2.23
CA THR A 93 2.58 -16.75 -1.64
C THR A 93 2.27 -17.84 -2.67
N VAL A 94 1.87 -17.47 -3.89
CA VAL A 94 1.70 -18.40 -5.00
C VAL A 94 3.07 -18.87 -5.51
N ASP A 95 4.03 -17.97 -5.64
CA ASP A 95 5.38 -18.28 -6.09
C ASP A 95 6.18 -19.12 -5.07
N VAL A 96 5.85 -19.08 -3.76
CA VAL A 96 6.50 -19.99 -2.79
C VAL A 96 6.13 -21.47 -3.06
N LYS A 97 4.98 -21.76 -3.69
CA LYS A 97 4.64 -23.12 -4.14
C LYS A 97 5.33 -23.50 -5.45
N ALA A 98 5.87 -22.53 -6.20
CA ALA A 98 6.59 -22.74 -7.45
C ALA A 98 8.08 -22.38 -7.26
N THR A 99 8.86 -23.38 -6.82
CA THR A 99 10.33 -23.43 -6.81
C THR A 99 11.08 -22.26 -7.50
N HIS A 100 11.78 -21.45 -6.69
CA HIS A 100 13.00 -20.71 -7.08
C HIS A 100 12.96 -19.77 -8.31
N ALA A 101 11.90 -18.97 -8.51
CA ALA A 101 11.94 -17.88 -9.50
C ALA A 101 12.30 -16.53 -8.87
N LYS A 102 13.49 -16.00 -9.17
CA LYS A 102 13.83 -14.58 -8.92
C LYS A 102 12.97 -13.70 -9.84
N VAL A 103 11.93 -13.06 -9.32
CA VAL A 103 11.22 -12.00 -10.04
C VAL A 103 12.06 -10.73 -9.97
N SER A 104 12.75 -10.42 -11.07
CA SER A 104 13.55 -9.21 -11.25
C SER A 104 12.67 -7.96 -11.13
N GLY A 105 12.92 -7.13 -10.11
CA GLY A 105 12.36 -5.78 -9.99
C GLY A 105 11.51 -5.54 -8.74
N PHE A 106 11.06 -6.59 -8.05
CA PHE A 106 10.34 -6.46 -6.79
C PHE A 106 11.09 -7.28 -5.75
N VAL A 107 11.70 -6.64 -4.75
CA VAL A 107 12.23 -7.37 -3.58
C VAL A 107 11.02 -7.86 -2.79
N ILE A 108 10.48 -9.00 -3.21
CA ILE A 108 9.57 -9.80 -2.41
C ILE A 108 10.41 -10.23 -1.21
N TYR A 109 10.23 -9.53 -0.10
CA TYR A 109 10.93 -9.86 1.13
C TYR A 109 10.50 -11.27 1.56
N ARG A 110 11.47 -12.18 1.60
CA ARG A 110 11.31 -13.50 2.22
C ARG A 110 11.07 -13.30 3.72
N SER A 111 9.95 -13.76 4.23
CA SER A 111 9.87 -14.08 5.66
C SER A 111 10.88 -15.19 5.92
N SER A 112 11.82 -14.95 6.83
CA SER A 112 12.63 -16.01 7.42
C SER A 112 11.77 -16.91 8.29
#